data_AF-A0A2I1DIW5-F1
#
_entry.id   AF-A0A2I1DIW5-F1
#
_cell.length_a   1.000
_cell.length_b   1.000
_cell.length_c   1.000
_cell.angle_alpha   90.00
_cell.angle_beta   90.00
_cell.angle_gamma   90.00
#
_symmetry.space_group_name_H-M   'P 1'
#
loop_
_entity.id
_entity.type
_entity.pdbx_description
1 polymer ?
#
loop_
_entity_poly.entity_id
_entity_poly.type
_entity_poly.pdbx_seq_one_letter_code
_entity_poly.pdbx_strand_id
1 'polypeptide(L)'
;MFGIGLKDALATFKRRGIDVHIESKFAGITTDWGAKEGFPDILTLHAQVYAPDDQEMNGTKFYLRGISDADITLAKSLFLQFSDPVIMDTTANGQVVHRQGESGSIYVNGTHVANEPNFLFSYNITTLTANLRKAMNRERTNVGRSAYTDIIKKILLSSKSPEVSEAIAKDFRNLGFGNNRDEIGWIEVQRHAVKVLNKMGKYLFISAEQAMENPDIMDQAKRNGLQLITVPGNLAKSLDKLQDDSGTRIRDLHAFIEEYNQSFCFDYVDAKELTKKESYIYALTPNILKLFGGKPGKVKEIRISKTMREDFFTDSDTMGCWDAETRYVVIARSALSSVSMYAGTLVHELIHAVTGQSDVTRDFENSLTDAIGSAYEKLLNKNG
;
A
#
# COMPACT_ATOMS: atom_id res chain seq x y z
N MET A 1 23.39 41.33 -22.98
CA MET A 1 24.50 40.59 -22.33
C MET A 1 24.18 39.11 -22.45
N PHE A 2 24.98 38.32 -23.17
CA PHE A 2 24.75 36.86 -23.26
C PHE A 2 25.00 36.21 -21.90
N GLY A 3 24.11 35.32 -21.48
CA GLY A 3 24.25 34.57 -20.24
C GLY A 3 25.50 33.68 -20.26
N ILE A 4 26.03 33.36 -19.07
CA ILE A 4 27.24 32.55 -18.89
C ILE A 4 27.16 31.24 -19.69
N GLY A 5 26.02 30.54 -19.60
CA GLY A 5 25.83 29.26 -20.30
C GLY A 5 25.95 29.34 -21.82
N LEU A 6 25.54 30.45 -22.46
CA LEU A 6 25.72 30.58 -23.92
C LEU A 6 27.20 30.77 -24.28
N LYS A 7 27.96 31.53 -23.48
CA LYS A 7 29.40 31.72 -23.71
C LYS A 7 30.15 30.40 -23.60
N ASP A 8 29.84 29.61 -22.59
CA ASP A 8 30.47 28.30 -22.37
C ASP A 8 30.11 27.31 -23.49
N ALA A 9 28.85 27.34 -23.96
CA ALA A 9 28.42 26.53 -25.11
C ALA A 9 29.18 26.91 -26.39
N LEU A 10 29.28 28.22 -26.70
CA LEU A 10 30.04 28.70 -27.87
C LEU A 10 31.52 28.33 -27.79
N ALA A 11 32.14 28.46 -26.61
CA ALA A 11 33.52 28.04 -26.39
C ALA A 11 33.70 26.53 -26.58
N THR A 12 32.74 25.73 -26.12
CA THR A 12 32.75 24.28 -26.32
C THR A 12 32.63 23.90 -27.78
N PHE A 13 31.69 24.53 -28.52
CA PHE A 13 31.53 24.32 -29.96
C PHE A 13 32.81 24.66 -30.73
N LYS A 14 33.40 25.85 -30.49
CA LYS A 14 34.64 26.25 -31.16
C LYS A 14 35.80 25.29 -30.87
N ARG A 15 35.96 24.83 -29.62
CA ARG A 15 36.97 23.83 -29.24
C ARG A 15 36.77 22.47 -29.92
N ARG A 16 35.55 22.13 -30.30
CA ARG A 16 35.18 20.89 -30.99
C ARG A 16 35.13 21.05 -32.51
N GLY A 17 35.54 22.21 -33.05
CA GLY A 17 35.52 22.48 -34.49
C GLY A 17 34.12 22.69 -35.06
N ILE A 18 33.15 23.02 -34.20
CA ILE A 18 31.78 23.37 -34.61
C ILE A 18 31.72 24.89 -34.76
N ASP A 19 31.44 25.35 -35.98
CA ASP A 19 31.31 26.77 -36.27
C ASP A 19 29.86 27.22 -36.02
N VAL A 20 29.74 28.32 -35.29
CA VAL A 20 28.44 28.90 -34.90
C VAL A 20 28.28 30.29 -35.50
N HIS A 21 27.20 30.48 -36.24
CA HIS A 21 26.76 31.77 -36.76
C HIS A 21 25.36 32.06 -36.23
N ILE A 22 25.15 33.25 -35.68
CA ILE A 22 23.90 33.66 -35.03
C ILE A 22 23.37 34.87 -35.79
N GLU A 23 22.13 34.81 -36.26
CA GLU A 23 21.46 35.91 -36.94
C GLU A 23 20.26 36.39 -36.14
N SER A 24 20.11 37.70 -36.04
CA SER A 24 18.95 38.36 -35.46
C SER A 24 18.71 39.68 -36.19
N LYS A 25 17.56 40.31 -35.95
CA LYS A 25 17.28 41.65 -36.49
C LYS A 25 18.24 42.76 -36.04
N PHE A 26 19.02 42.51 -34.99
CA PHE A 26 19.91 43.52 -34.40
C PHE A 26 21.35 43.38 -34.88
N ALA A 27 21.81 42.15 -35.10
CA ALA A 27 23.16 41.84 -35.53
C ALA A 27 23.27 40.40 -35.99
N GLY A 28 24.29 40.15 -36.81
CA GLY A 28 24.88 38.83 -36.98
C GLY A 28 26.12 38.67 -36.10
N ILE A 29 26.35 37.46 -35.59
CA ILE A 29 27.41 37.15 -34.65
C ILE A 29 28.09 35.83 -35.01
N THR A 30 29.42 35.85 -35.07
CA THR A 30 30.27 34.65 -35.14
C THR A 30 31.32 34.66 -34.03
N THR A 31 32.10 33.59 -33.90
CA THR A 31 33.14 33.48 -32.87
C THR A 31 34.49 33.10 -33.45
N ASP A 32 35.53 33.77 -32.95
CA ASP A 32 36.90 33.55 -33.38
C ASP A 32 37.90 33.67 -32.22
N TRP A 33 39.08 33.07 -32.39
CA TRP A 33 40.15 33.18 -31.41
C TRP A 33 40.88 34.50 -31.57
N GLY A 34 40.97 35.27 -30.51
CA GLY A 34 41.72 36.52 -30.46
C GLY A 34 42.66 36.56 -29.27
N ALA A 35 43.73 37.35 -29.37
CA ALA A 35 44.57 37.66 -28.22
C ALA A 35 43.76 38.48 -27.19
N LYS A 36 43.91 38.15 -25.92
CA LYS A 36 43.31 38.90 -24.82
C LYS A 36 43.96 40.29 -24.75
N GLU A 37 43.14 41.32 -24.59
CA GLU A 37 43.62 42.70 -24.48
C GLU A 37 44.64 42.83 -23.33
N GLY A 38 45.84 43.34 -23.66
CA GLY A 38 46.95 43.48 -22.72
C GLY A 38 47.74 42.19 -22.42
N PHE A 39 47.35 41.04 -22.99
CA PHE A 39 48.02 39.74 -22.79
C PHE A 39 48.09 38.96 -24.12
N PRO A 40 49.04 39.29 -25.02
CA PRO A 40 49.12 38.71 -26.36
C PRO A 40 49.30 37.18 -26.35
N ASP A 41 49.88 36.61 -25.30
CA ASP A 41 50.12 35.17 -25.15
C ASP A 41 48.88 34.38 -24.71
N ILE A 42 47.76 35.05 -24.40
CA ILE A 42 46.53 34.40 -23.95
C ILE A 42 45.47 34.53 -25.04
N LEU A 43 45.11 33.41 -25.67
CA LEU A 43 44.00 33.36 -26.62
C LEU A 43 42.65 33.19 -25.91
N THR A 44 41.71 34.08 -26.23
CA THR A 44 40.33 34.05 -25.75
C THR A 44 39.33 34.03 -26.89
N LEU A 45 38.16 33.45 -26.66
CA LEU A 45 37.09 33.44 -27.66
C LEU A 45 36.45 34.83 -27.74
N HIS A 46 36.50 35.46 -28.90
CA HIS A 46 35.90 36.76 -29.17
C HIS A 46 34.63 36.59 -30.00
N ALA A 47 33.60 37.35 -29.67
CA ALA A 47 32.41 37.48 -30.52
C ALA A 47 32.68 38.55 -31.58
N GLN A 48 32.63 38.18 -32.85
CA GLN A 48 32.67 39.11 -33.97
C GLN A 48 31.23 39.47 -34.34
N VAL A 49 30.90 40.76 -34.29
CA VAL A 49 29.55 41.28 -34.50
C VAL A 49 29.53 42.09 -35.78
N TYR A 50 28.56 41.83 -36.65
CA TYR A 50 28.35 42.53 -37.91
C TYR A 50 26.89 42.95 -38.07
N ALA A 51 26.63 43.83 -39.04
CA ALA A 51 25.29 44.33 -39.33
C ALA A 51 24.32 43.17 -39.65
N PRO A 52 23.04 43.27 -39.25
CA PRO A 52 22.05 42.24 -39.53
C PRO A 52 21.71 42.19 -41.02
N ASP A 53 21.56 40.97 -41.55
CA ASP A 53 21.16 40.74 -42.93
C ASP A 53 19.65 40.99 -43.15
N ASP A 54 18.83 40.83 -42.11
CA ASP A 54 17.37 41.03 -42.12
C ASP A 54 16.91 41.78 -40.86
N GLN A 55 16.58 43.06 -40.99
CA GLN A 55 16.14 43.93 -39.88
C GLN A 55 14.68 43.70 -39.46
N GLU A 56 13.90 42.97 -40.28
CA GLU A 56 12.50 42.62 -39.99
C GLU A 56 12.36 41.20 -39.41
N MET A 57 13.48 40.53 -39.18
CA MET A 57 13.52 39.17 -38.68
C MET A 57 12.84 39.03 -37.31
N ASN A 58 11.92 38.07 -37.21
CA ASN A 58 11.32 37.66 -35.95
C ASN A 58 12.13 36.53 -35.30
N GLY A 59 12.74 36.80 -34.15
CA GLY A 59 13.53 35.84 -33.37
C GLY A 59 15.01 35.84 -33.71
N THR A 60 15.66 34.69 -33.47
CA THR A 60 17.10 34.47 -33.66
C THR A 60 17.33 33.13 -34.33
N LYS A 61 18.16 33.08 -35.38
CA LYS A 61 18.59 31.85 -36.05
C LYS A 61 20.00 31.49 -35.60
N PHE A 62 20.23 30.19 -35.38
CA PHE A 62 21.55 29.62 -35.15
C PHE A 62 21.88 28.68 -36.29
N TYR A 63 23.04 28.88 -36.91
CA TYR A 63 23.61 27.96 -37.86
C TYR A 63 24.80 27.28 -37.18
N LEU A 64 24.69 25.97 -37.02
CA LEU A 64 25.76 25.12 -36.48
C LEU A 64 26.33 24.33 -37.65
N ARG A 65 27.60 24.53 -37.98
CA ARG A 65 28.30 23.80 -39.04
C ARG A 65 29.31 22.85 -38.43
N GLY A 66 29.42 21.64 -38.98
CA GLY A 66 30.29 20.59 -38.45
C GLY A 66 29.69 19.75 -37.33
N ILE A 67 28.37 19.86 -37.09
CA ILE A 67 27.62 18.98 -36.18
C ILE A 67 26.86 17.92 -36.99
N SER A 68 26.80 16.69 -36.46
CA SER A 68 26.05 15.61 -37.12
C SER A 68 24.56 15.65 -36.76
N ASP A 69 23.70 15.15 -37.66
CA ASP A 69 22.26 15.00 -37.36
C ASP A 69 22.01 14.05 -36.17
N ALA A 70 22.92 13.10 -35.94
CA ALA A 70 22.87 12.21 -34.79
C ALA A 70 23.10 12.97 -33.47
N ASP A 71 24.06 13.89 -33.42
CA ASP A 71 24.31 14.74 -32.25
C ASP A 71 23.14 15.70 -32.00
N ILE A 72 22.53 16.25 -33.05
CA ILE A 72 21.33 17.07 -32.94
C ILE A 72 20.16 16.25 -32.37
N THR A 73 19.98 15.03 -32.86
CA THR A 73 18.93 14.12 -32.36
C THR A 73 19.17 13.77 -30.90
N LEU A 74 20.41 13.46 -30.52
CA LEU A 74 20.78 13.16 -29.14
C LEU A 74 20.55 14.40 -28.24
N ALA A 75 20.97 15.59 -28.67
CA ALA A 75 20.74 16.82 -27.93
C ALA A 75 19.25 17.11 -27.74
N LYS A 76 18.43 16.88 -28.77
CA LYS A 76 16.97 17.02 -28.69
C LYS A 76 16.37 16.05 -27.66
N SER A 77 16.84 14.80 -27.61
CA SER A 77 16.34 13.79 -26.66
C SER A 77 16.54 14.16 -25.18
N LEU A 78 17.45 15.10 -24.88
CA LEU A 78 17.61 15.66 -23.53
C LEU A 78 16.45 16.58 -23.12
N PHE A 79 15.55 16.93 -24.03
CA PHE A 79 14.41 17.78 -23.73
C PHE A 79 13.11 17.06 -24.04
N LEU A 80 12.25 16.99 -23.02
CA LEU A 80 10.96 16.32 -23.06
C LEU A 80 10.09 16.76 -24.25
N GLN A 81 10.16 18.05 -24.62
CA GLN A 81 9.38 18.61 -25.73
C GLN A 81 9.71 18.01 -27.11
N PHE A 82 10.89 17.40 -27.27
CA PHE A 82 11.32 16.79 -28.53
C PHE A 82 11.25 15.26 -28.51
N SER A 83 10.71 14.67 -27.42
CA SER A 83 10.63 13.23 -27.21
C SER A 83 9.20 12.69 -27.34
N ASP A 84 8.27 13.47 -27.89
CA ASP A 84 6.85 13.13 -28.07
C ASP A 84 6.25 12.41 -26.84
N PRO A 85 6.23 13.08 -25.68
CA PRO A 85 5.94 12.43 -24.40
C PRO A 85 4.44 12.13 -24.27
N VAL A 86 4.13 10.93 -23.80
CA VAL A 86 2.76 10.59 -23.38
C VAL A 86 2.61 10.98 -21.91
N ILE A 87 1.95 12.11 -21.66
CA ILE A 87 1.67 12.60 -20.31
C ILE A 87 0.47 11.84 -19.75
N MET A 88 0.68 11.08 -18.67
CA MET A 88 -0.35 10.26 -18.02
C MET A 88 -1.16 11.05 -16.98
N ASP A 89 -0.52 12.01 -16.31
CA ASP A 89 -1.18 12.96 -15.41
C ASP A 89 -0.37 14.25 -15.23
N THR A 90 -1.03 15.34 -14.87
CA THR A 90 -0.41 16.61 -14.50
C THR A 90 -0.92 17.07 -13.12
N THR A 91 0.03 17.27 -12.21
CA THR A 91 -0.23 17.72 -10.83
C THR A 91 0.42 19.07 -10.58
N ALA A 92 0.15 19.67 -9.41
CA ALA A 92 0.77 20.94 -9.00
C ALA A 92 2.31 20.88 -8.89
N ASN A 93 2.90 19.70 -8.70
CA ASN A 93 4.34 19.53 -8.51
C ASN A 93 5.07 19.07 -9.77
N GLY A 94 4.34 18.60 -10.78
CA GLY A 94 4.90 17.99 -11.97
C GLY A 94 3.96 17.00 -12.63
N GLN A 95 4.49 16.29 -13.61
CA GLN A 95 3.74 15.40 -14.48
C GLN A 95 4.24 13.97 -14.33
N VAL A 96 3.31 13.02 -14.39
CA VAL A 96 3.62 11.60 -14.60
C VAL A 96 3.66 11.37 -16.10
N VAL A 97 4.76 10.81 -16.58
CA VAL A 97 5.01 10.58 -18.00
C VAL A 97 5.17 9.08 -18.21
N HIS A 98 4.59 8.56 -19.29
CA HIS A 98 4.77 7.17 -19.66
C HIS A 98 6.26 6.85 -19.81
N ARG A 99 6.71 5.73 -19.25
CA ARG A 99 8.09 5.28 -19.37
C ARG A 99 8.37 4.87 -20.81
N GLN A 100 9.30 5.56 -21.47
CA GLN A 100 9.79 5.19 -22.79
C GLN A 100 11.14 4.48 -22.62
N GLY A 101 11.18 3.17 -22.88
CA GLY A 101 12.40 2.35 -22.83
C GLY A 101 12.70 1.68 -21.49
N GLU A 102 13.97 1.32 -21.30
CA GLU A 102 14.45 0.48 -20.20
C GLU A 102 14.65 1.21 -18.86
N SER A 103 14.38 2.51 -18.77
CA SER A 103 14.47 3.25 -17.50
C SER A 103 13.44 4.38 -17.44
N GLY A 104 12.97 4.72 -16.24
CA GLY A 104 12.22 5.94 -16.00
C GLY A 104 13.12 7.16 -16.15
N SER A 105 12.74 8.12 -16.98
CA SER A 105 13.49 9.36 -17.16
C SER A 105 12.98 10.43 -16.21
N ILE A 106 13.91 11.17 -15.60
CA ILE A 106 13.60 12.30 -14.72
C ILE A 106 13.93 13.59 -15.45
N TYR A 107 12.91 14.43 -15.60
CA TYR A 107 13.00 15.76 -16.20
C TYR A 107 12.72 16.82 -15.14
N VAL A 108 13.35 17.97 -15.29
CA VAL A 108 13.07 19.19 -14.52
C VAL A 108 12.79 20.30 -15.51
N ASN A 109 11.56 20.84 -15.49
CA ASN A 109 11.08 21.81 -16.47
C ASN A 109 11.35 21.36 -17.91
N GLY A 110 11.14 20.06 -18.18
CA GLY A 110 11.36 19.45 -19.49
C GLY A 110 12.82 19.18 -19.85
N THR A 111 13.81 19.48 -18.99
CA THR A 111 15.22 19.11 -19.22
C THR A 111 15.55 17.80 -18.51
N HIS A 112 16.11 16.83 -19.21
CA HIS A 112 16.54 15.54 -18.68
C HIS A 112 17.68 15.71 -17.67
N VAL A 113 17.57 15.07 -16.51
CA VAL A 113 18.56 15.20 -15.41
C VAL A 113 18.99 13.87 -14.78
N ALA A 114 18.25 12.79 -15.01
CA ALA A 114 18.59 11.45 -14.50
C ALA A 114 17.78 10.35 -15.19
N ASN A 115 18.30 9.11 -15.09
CA ASN A 115 17.61 7.88 -15.47
C ASN A 115 17.52 6.95 -14.26
N GLU A 116 16.36 6.31 -14.10
CA GLU A 116 16.04 5.40 -13.01
C GLU A 116 15.60 4.03 -13.57
N PRO A 117 16.49 3.02 -13.58
CA PRO A 117 16.25 1.74 -14.27
C PRO A 117 14.97 1.01 -13.83
N ASN A 118 14.66 1.10 -12.53
CA ASN A 118 13.56 0.36 -11.93
C ASN A 118 12.35 1.22 -11.57
N PHE A 119 12.20 2.41 -12.18
CA PHE A 119 11.00 3.21 -12.00
C PHE A 119 9.85 2.75 -12.89
N LEU A 120 8.63 2.71 -12.36
CA LEU A 120 7.42 2.39 -13.10
C LEU A 120 7.12 3.45 -14.18
N PHE A 121 7.37 4.72 -13.87
CA PHE A 121 7.08 5.86 -14.75
C PHE A 121 8.31 6.73 -15.01
N SER A 122 8.16 7.67 -15.94
CA SER A 122 9.01 8.85 -16.07
C SER A 122 8.32 10.05 -15.42
N TYR A 123 9.09 11.09 -15.09
CA TYR A 123 8.55 12.23 -14.35
C TYR A 123 9.08 13.55 -14.90
N ASN A 124 8.22 14.54 -15.03
CA ASN A 124 8.61 15.93 -15.30
C ASN A 124 8.29 16.81 -14.10
N ILE A 125 9.30 17.20 -13.35
CA ILE A 125 9.16 18.08 -12.20
C ILE A 125 9.07 19.52 -12.69
N THR A 126 7.92 20.16 -12.48
CA THR A 126 7.67 21.55 -12.87
C THR A 126 7.90 22.54 -11.73
N THR A 127 7.94 22.04 -10.48
CA THR A 127 8.13 22.87 -9.29
C THR A 127 9.52 22.67 -8.70
N LEU A 128 10.35 23.71 -8.74
CA LEU A 128 11.72 23.69 -8.25
C LEU A 128 11.79 23.92 -6.73
N THR A 129 12.23 22.91 -5.98
CA THR A 129 12.56 23.06 -4.55
C THR A 129 13.98 23.59 -4.36
N ALA A 130 14.27 24.14 -3.18
CA ALA A 130 15.62 24.61 -2.83
C ALA A 130 16.68 23.49 -2.95
N ASN A 131 16.33 22.27 -2.53
CA ASN A 131 17.20 21.09 -2.64
C ASN A 131 17.49 20.74 -4.10
N LEU A 132 16.47 20.73 -4.96
CA LEU A 132 16.64 20.43 -6.37
C LEU A 132 17.46 21.49 -7.09
N ARG A 133 17.22 22.79 -6.82
CA ARG A 133 18.04 23.89 -7.34
C ARG A 133 19.51 23.76 -6.92
N LYS A 134 19.77 23.43 -5.65
CA LYS A 134 21.14 23.23 -5.14
C LYS A 134 21.83 22.04 -5.80
N ALA A 135 21.09 20.97 -6.08
CA ALA A 135 21.63 19.79 -6.76
C ALA A 135 21.97 20.07 -8.24
N MET A 136 21.15 20.87 -8.93
CA MET A 136 21.35 21.26 -10.32
C MET A 136 22.44 22.33 -10.53
N ASN A 137 22.66 23.21 -9.56
CA ASN A 137 23.65 24.30 -9.67
C ASN A 137 25.11 23.86 -9.50
N ARG A 138 25.36 22.58 -9.20
CA ARG A 138 26.69 21.98 -9.36
C ARG A 138 26.77 21.56 -10.83
N GLU A 139 27.85 21.85 -11.55
CA GLU A 139 28.11 21.50 -12.97
C GLU A 139 28.11 19.98 -13.28
N ARG A 140 27.25 19.21 -12.62
CA ARG A 140 27.12 17.77 -12.70
C ARG A 140 25.97 17.47 -13.65
N THR A 141 26.24 16.58 -14.59
CA THR A 141 25.29 16.12 -15.60
C THR A 141 24.13 15.31 -15.01
N ASN A 142 24.29 14.77 -13.80
CA ASN A 142 23.27 13.94 -13.14
C ASN A 142 22.89 14.47 -11.75
N VAL A 143 21.59 14.56 -11.51
CA VAL A 143 21.01 14.87 -10.19
C VAL A 143 20.83 13.56 -9.41
N GLY A 144 21.29 13.53 -8.15
CA GLY A 144 21.15 12.35 -7.30
C GLY A 144 19.69 12.09 -6.89
N ARG A 145 19.31 10.81 -6.79
CA ARG A 145 17.95 10.34 -6.45
C ARG A 145 17.32 11.08 -5.26
N SER A 146 18.09 11.29 -4.19
CA SER A 146 17.63 11.99 -2.98
C SER A 146 17.14 13.42 -3.21
N ALA A 147 17.55 14.09 -4.31
CA ALA A 147 17.13 15.45 -4.60
C ALA A 147 15.71 15.54 -5.17
N TYR A 148 15.19 14.46 -5.77
CA TYR A 148 13.87 14.46 -6.41
C TYR A 148 12.86 13.46 -5.83
N THR A 149 13.28 12.44 -5.09
CA THR A 149 12.39 11.41 -4.52
C THR A 149 11.15 12.00 -3.84
N ASP A 150 11.32 12.98 -2.97
CA ASP A 150 10.19 13.58 -2.23
C ASP A 150 9.19 14.29 -3.14
N ILE A 151 9.67 14.90 -4.23
CA ILE A 151 8.79 15.57 -5.20
C ILE A 151 8.05 14.53 -6.03
N ILE A 152 8.74 13.46 -6.44
CA ILE A 152 8.10 12.36 -7.18
C ILE A 152 7.01 11.70 -6.32
N LYS A 153 7.28 11.42 -5.04
CA LYS A 153 6.26 10.96 -4.09
C LYS A 153 5.05 11.90 -4.08
N LYS A 154 5.27 13.22 -4.00
CA LYS A 154 4.19 14.21 -4.03
C LYS A 154 3.42 14.20 -5.36
N ILE A 155 4.09 14.04 -6.49
CA ILE A 155 3.45 13.92 -7.82
C ILE A 155 2.54 12.69 -7.82
N LEU A 156 3.06 11.52 -7.44
CA LEU A 156 2.27 10.28 -7.41
C LEU A 156 1.09 10.34 -6.46
N LEU A 157 1.29 10.84 -5.23
CA LEU A 157 0.22 10.94 -4.23
C LEU A 157 -0.83 12.00 -4.58
N SER A 158 -0.51 12.96 -5.45
CA SER A 158 -1.44 13.98 -5.93
C SER A 158 -2.08 13.61 -7.26
N SER A 159 -1.63 12.52 -7.88
CA SER A 159 -2.15 12.00 -9.14
C SER A 159 -3.62 11.59 -8.98
N LYS A 160 -4.46 11.98 -9.93
CA LYS A 160 -5.87 11.59 -10.00
C LYS A 160 -6.18 10.74 -11.23
N SER A 161 -5.19 10.54 -12.09
CA SER A 161 -5.31 9.69 -13.28
C SER A 161 -5.59 8.23 -12.87
N PRO A 162 -6.72 7.65 -13.30
CA PRO A 162 -7.03 6.24 -13.06
C PRO A 162 -5.95 5.32 -13.64
N GLU A 163 -5.38 5.67 -14.79
CA GLU A 163 -4.33 4.89 -15.44
C GLU A 163 -3.07 4.78 -14.57
N VAL A 164 -2.65 5.88 -13.94
CA VAL A 164 -1.50 5.90 -13.01
C VAL A 164 -1.83 5.07 -11.77
N SER A 165 -3.00 5.28 -11.17
CA SER A 165 -3.43 4.54 -9.98
C SER A 165 -3.54 3.03 -10.24
N GLU A 166 -4.09 2.63 -11.38
CA GLU A 166 -4.21 1.23 -11.80
C GLU A 166 -2.85 0.58 -12.07
N ALA A 167 -1.92 1.30 -12.70
CA ALA A 167 -0.57 0.82 -12.92
C ALA A 167 0.19 0.61 -11.60
N ILE A 168 0.07 1.54 -10.64
CA ILE A 168 0.62 1.38 -9.28
C ILE A 168 -0.02 0.18 -8.58
N ALA A 169 -1.35 0.07 -8.61
CA ALA A 169 -2.08 -1.04 -8.01
C ALA A 169 -1.68 -2.40 -8.61
N LYS A 170 -1.46 -2.46 -9.93
CA LYS A 170 -0.98 -3.65 -10.63
C LYS A 170 0.43 -4.02 -10.20
N ASP A 171 1.34 -3.06 -10.09
CA ASP A 171 2.71 -3.32 -9.63
C ASP A 171 2.74 -3.74 -8.15
N PHE A 172 1.92 -3.10 -7.31
CA PHE A 172 1.78 -3.43 -5.89
C PHE A 172 1.33 -4.87 -5.64
N ARG A 173 0.45 -5.43 -6.48
CA ARG A 173 0.06 -6.85 -6.38
C ARG A 173 1.24 -7.83 -6.51
N ASN A 174 2.33 -7.40 -7.14
CA ASN A 174 3.53 -8.23 -7.31
C ASN A 174 4.52 -8.09 -6.15
N LEU A 175 4.22 -7.30 -5.11
CA LEU A 175 5.13 -7.02 -4.00
C LEU A 175 5.62 -8.29 -3.30
N GLY A 176 4.75 -9.30 -3.15
CA GLY A 176 5.10 -10.59 -2.56
C GLY A 176 6.15 -11.39 -3.34
N PHE A 177 6.38 -11.08 -4.62
CA PHE A 177 7.35 -11.78 -5.49
C PHE A 177 8.71 -11.08 -5.58
N GLY A 178 8.87 -9.90 -4.95
CA GLY A 178 10.15 -9.18 -4.90
C GLY A 178 10.64 -8.57 -6.21
N ASN A 179 9.77 -8.46 -7.23
CA ASN A 179 10.10 -7.85 -8.53
C ASN A 179 9.34 -6.54 -8.78
N ASN A 180 9.04 -5.79 -7.71
CA ASN A 180 8.32 -4.53 -7.79
C ASN A 180 9.24 -3.37 -8.19
N ARG A 181 8.62 -2.30 -8.71
CA ARG A 181 9.31 -1.05 -9.03
C ARG A 181 9.69 -0.29 -7.75
N ASP A 182 10.70 0.55 -7.87
CA ASP A 182 11.27 1.26 -6.72
C ASP A 182 10.24 2.17 -6.04
N GLU A 183 9.26 2.70 -6.78
CA GLU A 183 8.19 3.52 -6.22
C GLU A 183 7.32 2.75 -5.22
N ILE A 184 7.10 1.45 -5.47
CA ILE A 184 6.38 0.58 -4.54
C ILE A 184 7.19 0.33 -3.25
N GLY A 185 8.51 0.55 -3.26
CA GLY A 185 9.32 0.53 -2.05
C GLY A 185 8.96 1.64 -1.05
N TRP A 186 8.25 2.69 -1.48
CA TRP A 186 7.85 3.79 -0.60
C TRP A 186 6.53 3.49 0.09
N ILE A 187 6.55 3.48 1.43
CA ILE A 187 5.38 3.14 2.25
C ILE A 187 4.16 4.03 1.96
N GLU A 188 4.38 5.29 1.61
CA GLU A 188 3.30 6.21 1.26
C GLU A 188 2.61 5.83 -0.05
N VAL A 189 3.39 5.37 -1.04
CA VAL A 189 2.87 4.85 -2.32
C VAL A 189 2.16 3.53 -2.11
N GLN A 190 2.69 2.63 -1.26
CA GLN A 190 2.00 1.39 -0.89
C GLN A 190 0.64 1.67 -0.27
N ARG A 191 0.54 2.62 0.68
CA ARG A 191 -0.74 3.01 1.28
C ARG A 191 -1.72 3.55 0.22
N HIS A 192 -1.24 4.36 -0.71
CA HIS A 192 -2.08 4.85 -1.80
C HIS A 192 -2.57 3.69 -2.70
N ALA A 193 -1.70 2.74 -3.04
CA ALA A 193 -2.06 1.56 -3.82
C ALA A 193 -3.15 0.71 -3.14
N VAL A 194 -3.05 0.49 -1.82
CA VAL A 194 -4.06 -0.24 -1.05
C VAL A 194 -5.42 0.45 -1.14
N LYS A 195 -5.47 1.79 -0.99
CA LYS A 195 -6.73 2.55 -1.12
C LYS A 195 -7.37 2.39 -2.49
N VAL A 196 -6.56 2.47 -3.55
CA VAL A 196 -7.03 2.30 -4.94
C VAL A 196 -7.59 0.89 -5.12
N LEU A 197 -6.85 -0.14 -4.70
CA LEU A 197 -7.29 -1.53 -4.81
C LEU A 197 -8.57 -1.80 -4.03
N ASN A 198 -8.69 -1.30 -2.80
CA ASN A 198 -9.89 -1.43 -1.96
C ASN A 198 -11.15 -0.92 -2.67
N LYS A 199 -11.01 0.17 -3.45
CA LYS A 199 -12.11 0.74 -4.26
C LYS A 199 -12.41 -0.08 -5.51
N MET A 200 -11.38 -0.67 -6.14
CA MET A 200 -11.53 -1.39 -7.41
C MET A 200 -12.19 -2.77 -7.25
N GLY A 201 -12.08 -3.39 -6.08
CA GLY A 201 -12.60 -4.75 -5.93
C GLY A 201 -12.54 -5.31 -4.51
N LYS A 202 -12.84 -6.60 -4.42
CA LYS A 202 -12.89 -7.35 -3.17
C LYS A 202 -11.51 -7.92 -2.86
N TYR A 203 -10.70 -7.14 -2.14
CA TYR A 203 -9.38 -7.56 -1.69
C TYR A 203 -9.36 -7.77 -0.18
N LEU A 204 -8.49 -8.66 0.27
CA LEU A 204 -8.09 -8.83 1.67
C LEU A 204 -6.58 -8.61 1.76
N PHE A 205 -6.17 -7.58 2.50
CA PHE A 205 -4.77 -7.24 2.68
C PHE A 205 -4.23 -7.86 3.97
N ILE A 206 -3.18 -8.67 3.85
CA ILE A 206 -2.67 -9.47 4.97
C ILE A 206 -1.16 -9.65 4.91
N SER A 207 -0.48 -9.79 6.04
CA SER A 207 0.93 -10.17 6.06
C SER A 207 1.13 -11.67 5.82
N ALA A 208 2.33 -12.08 5.43
CA ALA A 208 2.67 -13.51 5.28
C ALA A 208 2.52 -14.27 6.61
N GLU A 209 2.92 -13.65 7.73
CA GLU A 209 2.80 -14.18 9.09
C GLU A 209 1.33 -14.43 9.44
N GLN A 210 0.47 -13.42 9.29
CA GLN A 210 -0.96 -13.51 9.55
C GLN A 210 -1.65 -14.59 8.69
N ALA A 211 -1.23 -14.73 7.42
CA ALA A 211 -1.78 -15.74 6.52
C ALA A 211 -1.36 -17.17 6.92
N MET A 212 -0.15 -17.35 7.48
CA MET A 212 0.34 -18.64 7.96
C MET A 212 -0.30 -19.04 9.29
N GLU A 213 -0.53 -18.07 10.17
CA GLU A 213 -1.18 -18.28 11.47
C GLU A 213 -2.68 -18.57 11.36
N ASN A 214 -3.33 -18.16 10.26
CA ASN A 214 -4.78 -18.23 10.11
C ASN A 214 -5.21 -18.89 8.78
N PRO A 215 -4.87 -20.17 8.52
CA PRO A 215 -5.16 -20.84 7.25
C PRO A 215 -6.67 -20.93 6.95
N ASP A 216 -7.49 -21.17 7.98
CA ASP A 216 -8.95 -21.31 7.82
C ASP A 216 -9.61 -20.00 7.37
N ILE A 217 -9.16 -18.86 7.93
CA ILE A 217 -9.59 -17.54 7.46
C ILE A 217 -9.24 -17.35 5.99
N MET A 218 -8.06 -17.80 5.55
CA MET A 218 -7.62 -17.60 4.17
C MET A 218 -8.51 -18.38 3.20
N ASP A 219 -8.90 -19.59 3.57
CA ASP A 219 -9.81 -20.39 2.76
C ASP A 219 -11.23 -19.82 2.77
N GLN A 220 -11.70 -19.32 3.92
CA GLN A 220 -13.00 -18.67 4.00
C GLN A 220 -13.05 -17.37 3.19
N ALA A 221 -12.00 -16.56 3.25
CA ALA A 221 -11.88 -15.34 2.43
C ALA A 221 -11.94 -15.66 0.93
N LYS A 222 -11.22 -16.69 0.49
CA LYS A 222 -11.28 -17.16 -0.91
C LYS A 222 -12.68 -17.66 -1.30
N ARG A 223 -13.35 -18.43 -0.43
CA ARG A 223 -14.75 -18.87 -0.66
C ARG A 223 -15.71 -17.70 -0.80
N ASN A 224 -15.48 -16.62 -0.06
CA ASN A 224 -16.24 -15.37 -0.16
C ASN A 224 -15.87 -14.52 -1.40
N GLY A 225 -14.99 -15.02 -2.27
CA GLY A 225 -14.57 -14.35 -3.50
C GLY A 225 -13.57 -13.21 -3.30
N LEU A 226 -12.90 -13.16 -2.14
CA LEU A 226 -11.85 -12.17 -1.89
C LEU A 226 -10.54 -12.59 -2.56
N GLN A 227 -9.85 -11.63 -3.16
CA GLN A 227 -8.48 -11.80 -3.64
C GLN A 227 -7.49 -11.41 -2.54
N LEU A 228 -6.64 -12.35 -2.13
CA LEU A 228 -5.63 -12.12 -1.11
C LEU A 228 -4.46 -11.30 -1.69
N ILE A 229 -4.05 -10.25 -0.99
CA ILE A 229 -2.86 -9.48 -1.31
C ILE A 229 -1.92 -9.49 -0.10
N THR A 230 -0.75 -10.11 -0.28
CA THR A 230 0.29 -10.15 0.74
C THR A 230 1.01 -8.80 0.82
N VAL A 231 1.05 -8.22 2.01
CA VAL A 231 1.69 -6.93 2.29
C VAL A 231 2.77 -7.04 3.37
N PRO A 232 3.76 -6.14 3.41
CA PRO A 232 4.72 -6.06 4.50
C PRO A 232 4.05 -5.89 5.86
N GLY A 233 4.58 -6.52 6.91
CA GLY A 233 3.97 -6.51 8.25
C GLY A 233 3.84 -5.11 8.87
N ASN A 234 4.76 -4.20 8.55
CA ASN A 234 4.66 -2.79 8.98
C ASN A 234 3.48 -2.06 8.30
N LEU A 235 3.17 -2.39 7.04
CA LEU A 235 2.00 -1.86 6.36
C LEU A 235 0.72 -2.46 6.97
N ALA A 236 0.66 -3.79 7.11
CA ALA A 236 -0.47 -4.53 7.70
C ALA A 236 -0.91 -3.94 9.05
N LYS A 237 0.04 -3.70 9.96
CA LYS A 237 -0.20 -3.09 11.28
C LYS A 237 -0.76 -1.67 11.26
N SER A 238 -0.72 -1.00 10.11
CA SER A 238 -1.21 0.38 9.95
C SER A 238 -2.48 0.47 9.10
N LEU A 239 -3.00 -0.66 8.60
CA LEU A 239 -4.20 -0.68 7.76
C LEU A 239 -5.49 -0.45 8.54
N ASP A 240 -5.54 -0.86 9.80
CA ASP A 240 -6.68 -0.73 10.72
C ASP A 240 -7.26 0.69 10.80
N LYS A 241 -6.40 1.70 10.67
CA LYS A 241 -6.72 3.13 10.75
C LYS A 241 -6.95 3.79 9.40
N LEU A 242 -6.83 3.05 8.30
CA LEU A 242 -6.92 3.61 6.96
C LEU A 242 -8.30 3.38 6.35
N GLN A 243 -8.74 4.40 5.63
CA GLN A 243 -9.90 4.36 4.76
C GLN A 243 -9.45 4.68 3.34
N ASP A 244 -10.16 4.13 2.36
CA ASP A 244 -10.01 4.56 0.99
C ASP A 244 -10.59 5.97 0.77
N ASP A 245 -10.43 6.48 -0.46
CA ASP A 245 -10.86 7.84 -0.78
C ASP A 245 -12.40 8.00 -0.82
N SER A 246 -13.16 6.89 -0.72
CA SER A 246 -14.61 6.89 -0.52
C SER A 246 -15.03 6.81 0.96
N GLY A 247 -14.07 6.71 1.89
CA GLY A 247 -14.34 6.54 3.32
C GLY A 247 -14.66 5.09 3.71
N THR A 248 -14.52 4.14 2.79
CA THR A 248 -14.69 2.72 3.11
C THR A 248 -13.45 2.25 3.85
N ARG A 249 -13.65 1.53 4.96
CA ARG A 249 -12.56 0.90 5.71
C ARG A 249 -11.81 -0.07 4.81
N ILE A 250 -10.49 -0.08 4.91
CA ILE A 250 -9.66 -1.05 4.21
C ILE A 250 -9.88 -2.42 4.83
N ARG A 251 -10.19 -3.43 4.01
CA ARG A 251 -10.40 -4.79 4.51
C ARG A 251 -9.06 -5.47 4.81
N ASP A 252 -8.65 -5.38 6.07
CA ASP A 252 -7.58 -6.17 6.66
C ASP A 252 -8.14 -7.43 7.35
N LEU A 253 -7.27 -8.21 7.98
CA LEU A 253 -7.67 -9.44 8.68
C LEU A 253 -8.72 -9.17 9.76
N HIS A 254 -8.53 -8.12 10.56
CA HIS A 254 -9.42 -7.79 11.67
C HIS A 254 -10.79 -7.35 11.18
N ALA A 255 -10.83 -6.46 10.18
CA ALA A 255 -12.07 -6.03 9.54
C ALA A 255 -12.82 -7.22 8.92
N PHE A 256 -12.12 -8.17 8.31
CA PHE A 256 -12.75 -9.37 7.76
C PHE A 256 -13.36 -10.27 8.84
N ILE A 257 -12.66 -10.48 9.97
CA ILE A 257 -13.18 -11.25 11.11
C ILE A 257 -14.41 -10.55 11.70
N GLU A 258 -14.39 -9.22 11.85
CA GLU A 258 -15.54 -8.46 12.32
C GLU A 258 -16.73 -8.55 11.35
N GLU A 259 -16.50 -8.37 10.04
CA GLU A 259 -17.53 -8.53 8.99
C GLU A 259 -18.13 -9.94 9.03
N TYR A 260 -17.28 -10.97 9.15
CA TYR A 260 -17.71 -12.36 9.25
C TYR A 260 -18.58 -12.58 10.49
N ASN A 261 -18.10 -12.15 11.66
CA ASN A 261 -18.79 -12.30 12.94
C ASN A 261 -20.14 -11.57 12.97
N GLN A 262 -20.23 -10.39 12.35
CA GLN A 262 -21.48 -9.63 12.23
C GLN A 262 -22.47 -10.28 11.25
N SER A 263 -21.97 -10.89 10.17
CA SER A 263 -22.81 -11.59 9.19
C SER A 263 -23.26 -12.98 9.68
N PHE A 264 -22.60 -13.53 10.69
CA PHE A 264 -22.85 -14.87 11.18
C PHE A 264 -24.18 -14.95 11.96
N CYS A 265 -25.03 -15.90 11.56
CA CYS A 265 -26.27 -16.24 12.25
C CYS A 265 -26.21 -17.69 12.75
N PHE A 266 -26.60 -17.90 14.01
CA PHE A 266 -26.77 -19.25 14.56
C PHE A 266 -27.97 -19.94 13.92
N ASP A 267 -27.76 -21.17 13.41
CA ASP A 267 -28.83 -22.06 12.97
C ASP A 267 -29.30 -22.91 14.17
N TYR A 268 -30.21 -22.33 14.96
CA TYR A 268 -30.74 -22.98 16.15
C TYR A 268 -31.57 -24.22 15.81
N VAL A 269 -31.34 -25.28 16.58
CA VAL A 269 -32.03 -26.58 16.44
C VAL A 269 -33.14 -26.68 17.47
N ASP A 270 -34.37 -26.94 17.02
CA ASP A 270 -35.47 -27.29 17.94
C ASP A 270 -35.16 -28.63 18.62
N ALA A 271 -35.47 -28.75 19.91
CA ALA A 271 -35.29 -29.98 20.68
C ALA A 271 -35.97 -31.20 20.02
N LYS A 272 -37.01 -30.99 19.21
CA LYS A 272 -37.70 -32.04 18.44
C LYS A 272 -36.89 -32.60 17.27
N GLU A 273 -35.91 -31.85 16.75
CA GLU A 273 -35.02 -32.28 15.66
C GLU A 273 -33.79 -33.06 16.16
N LEU A 274 -33.60 -33.13 17.48
CA LEU A 274 -32.53 -33.91 18.10
C LEU A 274 -32.84 -35.41 18.00
N THR A 275 -31.82 -36.20 17.72
CA THR A 275 -31.89 -37.65 17.82
C THR A 275 -32.16 -38.07 19.27
N LYS A 276 -32.61 -39.32 19.48
CA LYS A 276 -32.86 -39.85 20.84
C LYS A 276 -31.64 -39.72 21.76
N LYS A 277 -30.43 -39.94 21.23
CA LYS A 277 -29.17 -39.82 21.99
C LYS A 277 -28.87 -38.37 22.35
N GLU A 278 -28.97 -37.46 21.37
CA GLU A 278 -28.75 -36.02 21.58
C GLU A 278 -29.77 -35.43 22.55
N SER A 279 -31.05 -35.79 22.40
CA SER A 279 -32.14 -35.37 23.29
C SER A 279 -31.94 -35.86 24.72
N TYR A 280 -31.47 -37.09 24.91
CA TYR A 280 -31.11 -37.61 26.23
C TYR A 280 -29.99 -36.79 26.88
N ILE A 281 -28.91 -36.49 26.15
CA ILE A 281 -27.79 -35.69 26.66
C ILE A 281 -28.25 -34.27 26.98
N TYR A 282 -29.01 -33.64 26.08
CA TYR A 282 -29.54 -32.29 26.28
C TYR A 282 -30.52 -32.22 27.47
N ALA A 283 -31.29 -33.28 27.72
CA ALA A 283 -32.18 -33.37 28.88
C ALA A 283 -31.43 -33.40 30.23
N LEU A 284 -30.12 -33.63 30.25
CA LEU A 284 -29.29 -33.56 31.47
C LEU A 284 -28.96 -32.12 31.89
N THR A 285 -29.29 -31.12 31.07
CA THR A 285 -29.01 -29.70 31.35
C THR A 285 -29.42 -29.26 32.77
N PRO A 286 -30.62 -29.57 33.28
CA PRO A 286 -31.00 -29.18 34.65
C PRO A 286 -30.12 -29.81 35.73
N ASN A 287 -29.64 -31.04 35.52
CA ASN A 287 -28.74 -31.72 36.46
C ASN A 287 -27.36 -31.08 36.45
N ILE A 288 -26.83 -30.75 35.27
CA ILE A 288 -25.54 -30.06 35.12
C ILE A 288 -25.61 -28.68 35.79
N LEU A 289 -26.67 -27.91 35.53
CA LEU A 289 -26.88 -26.61 36.18
C LEU A 289 -26.96 -26.73 37.70
N LYS A 290 -27.63 -27.76 38.23
CA LYS A 290 -27.69 -28.00 39.68
C LYS A 290 -26.31 -28.28 40.27
N LEU A 291 -25.48 -29.07 39.57
CA LEU A 291 -24.11 -29.35 39.98
C LEU A 291 -23.23 -28.10 39.91
N PHE A 292 -23.42 -27.26 38.89
CA PHE A 292 -22.71 -25.98 38.75
C PHE A 292 -23.05 -24.99 39.88
N GLY A 293 -24.30 -24.98 40.37
CA GLY A 293 -24.76 -24.04 41.41
C GLY A 293 -25.99 -23.23 41.01
N GLY A 294 -26.62 -23.57 39.89
CA GLY A 294 -27.79 -22.89 39.33
C GLY A 294 -27.47 -22.24 37.99
N LYS A 295 -28.52 -21.81 37.28
CA LYS A 295 -28.37 -21.00 36.07
C LYS A 295 -27.99 -19.56 36.46
N PRO A 296 -26.86 -19.00 35.99
CA PRO A 296 -26.50 -17.63 36.26
C PRO A 296 -27.61 -16.68 35.81
N GLY A 297 -27.90 -15.64 36.61
CA GLY A 297 -28.99 -14.70 36.32
C GLY A 297 -28.84 -13.93 35.00
N LYS A 298 -27.60 -13.81 34.49
CA LYS A 298 -27.31 -13.22 33.17
C LYS A 298 -27.74 -14.12 32.02
N VAL A 299 -27.77 -15.46 32.20
CA VAL A 299 -28.10 -16.42 31.14
C VAL A 299 -29.62 -16.53 31.00
N LYS A 300 -30.16 -16.12 29.85
CA LYS A 300 -31.58 -16.24 29.52
C LYS A 300 -31.93 -17.68 29.14
N GLU A 301 -31.20 -18.25 28.18
CA GLU A 301 -31.49 -19.57 27.61
C GLU A 301 -30.21 -20.29 27.20
N ILE A 302 -30.26 -21.62 27.16
CA ILE A 302 -29.21 -22.48 26.58
C ILE A 302 -29.80 -23.02 25.27
N ARG A 303 -29.09 -22.87 24.15
CA ARG A 303 -29.56 -23.25 22.81
C ARG A 303 -28.55 -24.15 22.11
N ILE A 304 -29.05 -25.05 21.28
CA ILE A 304 -28.22 -25.90 20.42
C ILE A 304 -28.21 -25.31 19.01
N SER A 305 -27.04 -25.24 18.38
CA SER A 305 -26.88 -24.72 17.01
C SER A 305 -26.19 -25.74 16.10
N LYS A 306 -26.62 -25.81 14.84
CA LYS A 306 -25.90 -26.58 13.79
C LYS A 306 -24.61 -25.88 13.37
N THR A 307 -24.62 -24.54 13.38
CA THR A 307 -23.49 -23.70 13.02
C THR A 307 -22.92 -23.03 14.26
N MET A 308 -21.59 -22.93 14.35
CA MET A 308 -20.90 -22.16 15.38
C MET A 308 -20.04 -21.08 14.73
N ARG A 309 -19.78 -20.00 15.48
CA ARG A 309 -18.77 -19.03 15.07
C ARG A 309 -17.43 -19.76 15.11
N GLU A 310 -16.63 -19.65 14.07
CA GLU A 310 -15.23 -20.07 14.13
C GLU A 310 -14.51 -19.04 15.00
N ASP A 311 -13.99 -19.48 16.14
CA ASP A 311 -13.10 -18.66 16.95
C ASP A 311 -11.71 -18.69 16.31
N PHE A 312 -11.48 -17.76 15.39
CA PHE A 312 -10.22 -17.73 14.64
C PHE A 312 -8.97 -17.39 15.47
N PHE A 313 -9.12 -17.05 16.75
CA PHE A 313 -8.01 -16.76 17.64
C PHE A 313 -7.60 -17.95 18.51
N THR A 314 -8.35 -19.05 18.47
CA THR A 314 -8.06 -20.26 19.24
C THR A 314 -8.02 -21.49 18.31
N ASP A 315 -7.03 -22.37 18.51
CA ASP A 315 -6.82 -23.61 17.71
C ASP A 315 -7.91 -24.68 17.97
N SER A 316 -9.07 -24.32 18.53
CA SER A 316 -10.12 -25.25 18.90
C SER A 316 -11.42 -24.96 18.17
N ASP A 317 -12.01 -26.00 17.55
CA ASP A 317 -13.40 -25.97 17.09
C ASP A 317 -14.27 -25.40 18.22
N THR A 318 -14.93 -24.27 17.95
CA THR A 318 -15.78 -23.60 18.94
C THR A 318 -17.00 -24.46 19.24
N MET A 319 -16.92 -25.25 20.31
CA MET A 319 -17.99 -26.17 20.70
C MET A 319 -19.11 -25.46 21.47
N GLY A 320 -18.84 -24.28 22.01
CA GLY A 320 -19.81 -23.44 22.73
C GLY A 320 -19.42 -21.97 22.67
N CYS A 321 -20.38 -21.08 22.93
CA CYS A 321 -20.11 -19.68 23.19
C CYS A 321 -21.18 -19.04 24.08
N TRP A 322 -20.73 -18.22 25.03
CA TRP A 322 -21.57 -17.26 25.74
C TRP A 322 -21.78 -16.00 24.90
N ASP A 323 -23.01 -15.80 24.42
CA ASP A 323 -23.41 -14.59 23.72
C ASP A 323 -24.06 -13.59 24.70
N ALA A 324 -23.28 -12.56 25.06
CA ALA A 324 -23.70 -11.52 25.98
C ALA A 324 -24.85 -10.64 25.45
N GLU A 325 -24.99 -10.49 24.12
CA GLU A 325 -26.00 -9.64 23.50
C GLU A 325 -27.39 -10.29 23.59
N THR A 326 -27.49 -11.54 23.14
CA THR A 326 -28.75 -12.30 23.22
C THR A 326 -29.00 -12.89 24.61
N ARG A 327 -27.95 -12.92 25.44
CA ARG A 327 -27.88 -13.60 26.74
C ARG A 327 -28.10 -15.10 26.62
N TYR A 328 -27.62 -15.72 25.54
CA TYR A 328 -27.71 -17.14 25.32
C TYR A 328 -26.36 -17.84 25.51
N VAL A 329 -26.39 -19.02 26.11
CA VAL A 329 -25.29 -19.98 25.96
C VAL A 329 -25.65 -20.83 24.74
N VAL A 330 -24.82 -20.75 23.69
CA VAL A 330 -25.03 -21.52 22.46
C VAL A 330 -24.02 -22.66 22.43
N ILE A 331 -24.49 -23.88 22.17
CA ILE A 331 -23.65 -25.08 22.12
C ILE A 331 -23.80 -25.74 20.75
N ALA A 332 -22.68 -26.17 20.18
CA ALA A 332 -22.64 -26.92 18.93
C ALA A 332 -23.42 -28.23 19.06
N ARG A 333 -24.22 -28.59 18.05
CA ARG A 333 -24.90 -29.89 18.02
C ARG A 333 -23.92 -31.06 18.13
N SER A 334 -22.71 -30.93 17.58
CA SER A 334 -21.63 -31.91 17.70
C SER A 334 -21.20 -32.19 19.14
N ALA A 335 -21.38 -31.24 20.07
CA ALA A 335 -21.09 -31.43 21.50
C ALA A 335 -22.00 -32.48 22.15
N LEU A 336 -23.18 -32.73 21.57
CA LEU A 336 -24.12 -33.78 22.00
C LEU A 336 -23.66 -35.19 21.58
N SER A 337 -22.40 -35.36 21.16
CA SER A 337 -21.79 -36.67 20.91
C SER A 337 -21.61 -37.51 22.18
N SER A 338 -21.39 -36.84 23.33
CA SER A 338 -21.23 -37.47 24.65
C SER A 338 -21.65 -36.53 25.80
N VAL A 339 -21.99 -37.11 26.95
CA VAL A 339 -22.30 -36.34 28.17
C VAL A 339 -21.10 -35.51 28.61
N SER A 340 -19.89 -36.06 28.52
CA SER A 340 -18.66 -35.37 28.95
C SER A 340 -18.39 -34.13 28.12
N MET A 341 -18.52 -34.22 26.80
CA MET A 341 -18.29 -33.09 25.90
C MET A 341 -19.36 -32.00 26.12
N TYR A 342 -20.63 -32.38 26.12
CA TYR A 342 -21.72 -31.43 26.39
C TYR A 342 -21.60 -30.75 27.75
N ALA A 343 -21.36 -31.51 28.82
CA ALA A 343 -21.27 -30.96 30.17
C ALA A 343 -20.03 -30.08 30.35
N GLY A 344 -18.88 -30.49 29.79
CA GLY A 344 -17.65 -29.70 29.81
C GLY A 344 -17.85 -28.35 29.12
N THR A 345 -18.35 -28.38 27.88
CA THR A 345 -18.65 -27.15 27.12
C THR A 345 -19.68 -26.28 27.83
N LEU A 346 -20.77 -26.86 28.35
CA LEU A 346 -21.78 -26.07 29.06
C LEU A 346 -21.22 -25.39 30.31
N VAL A 347 -20.43 -26.11 31.12
CA VAL A 347 -19.81 -25.53 32.34
C VAL A 347 -18.83 -24.43 31.98
N HIS A 348 -18.02 -24.61 30.94
CA HIS A 348 -17.10 -23.61 30.40
C HIS A 348 -17.82 -22.30 30.06
N GLU A 349 -18.88 -22.37 29.26
CA GLU A 349 -19.66 -21.18 28.89
C GLU A 349 -20.40 -20.52 30.06
N LEU A 350 -20.83 -21.31 31.04
CA LEU A 350 -21.45 -20.77 32.25
C LEU A 350 -20.44 -20.00 33.11
N ILE A 351 -19.17 -20.41 33.13
CA ILE A 351 -18.10 -19.66 33.81
C ILE A 351 -17.90 -18.31 33.12
N HIS A 352 -17.80 -18.27 31.79
CA HIS A 352 -17.77 -16.99 31.05
C HIS A 352 -18.96 -16.10 31.39
N ALA A 353 -20.16 -16.67 31.46
CA ALA A 353 -21.36 -15.91 31.80
C ALA A 353 -21.33 -15.33 33.23
N VAL A 354 -20.73 -16.03 34.19
CA VAL A 354 -20.58 -15.57 35.58
C VAL A 354 -19.49 -14.51 35.69
N THR A 355 -18.29 -14.82 35.21
CA THR A 355 -17.06 -14.07 35.48
C THR A 355 -16.82 -12.95 34.47
N GLY A 356 -17.28 -13.12 33.22
CA GLY A 356 -16.95 -12.25 32.09
C GLY A 356 -15.48 -12.33 31.65
N GLN A 357 -14.74 -13.33 32.13
CA GLN A 357 -13.32 -13.51 31.82
C GLN A 357 -13.13 -14.24 30.49
N SER A 358 -12.03 -13.95 29.79
CA SER A 358 -11.61 -14.70 28.59
C SER A 358 -10.91 -16.01 28.96
N ASP A 359 -10.83 -16.93 27.99
CA ASP A 359 -10.11 -18.19 28.10
C ASP A 359 -8.63 -18.01 28.47
N VAL A 360 -8.06 -19.04 29.11
CA VAL A 360 -6.63 -19.14 29.46
C VAL A 360 -6.14 -18.02 30.40
N THR A 361 -7.07 -17.27 31.02
CA THR A 361 -6.75 -16.36 32.11
C THR A 361 -6.65 -17.11 33.42
N ARG A 362 -5.74 -16.71 34.31
CA ARG A 362 -5.58 -17.34 35.63
C ARG A 362 -6.89 -17.34 36.43
N ASP A 363 -7.68 -16.28 36.30
CA ASP A 363 -8.96 -16.15 36.98
C ASP A 363 -10.02 -17.09 36.40
N PHE A 364 -10.01 -17.34 35.09
CA PHE A 364 -10.86 -18.34 34.45
C PHE A 364 -10.48 -19.75 34.93
N GLU A 365 -9.20 -20.11 34.90
CA GLU A 365 -8.71 -21.42 35.36
C GLU A 365 -9.03 -21.70 36.83
N ASN A 366 -8.89 -20.69 37.70
CA ASN A 366 -9.30 -20.79 39.10
C ASN A 366 -10.81 -21.05 39.22
N SER A 367 -11.63 -20.32 38.45
CA SER A 367 -13.09 -20.47 38.47
C SER A 367 -13.53 -21.85 37.95
N LEU A 368 -12.84 -22.37 36.93
CA LEU A 368 -13.05 -23.72 36.43
C LEU A 368 -12.69 -24.78 37.48
N THR A 369 -11.55 -24.59 38.16
CA THR A 369 -11.10 -25.47 39.25
C THR A 369 -12.10 -25.49 40.41
N ASP A 370 -12.61 -24.32 40.81
CA ASP A 370 -13.63 -24.20 41.86
C ASP A 370 -14.96 -24.85 41.47
N ALA A 371 -15.39 -24.67 40.22
CA ALA A 371 -16.61 -25.29 39.70
C ALA A 371 -16.50 -26.83 39.69
N ILE A 372 -15.35 -27.38 39.31
CA ILE A 372 -15.07 -28.82 39.38
C ILE A 372 -15.12 -29.31 40.83
N GLY A 373 -14.44 -28.61 41.75
CA GLY A 373 -14.44 -28.94 43.17
C GLY A 373 -15.84 -28.97 43.78
N SER A 374 -16.65 -27.93 43.51
CA SER A 374 -18.04 -27.84 43.98
C SER A 374 -18.92 -28.94 43.39
N ALA A 375 -18.70 -29.32 42.13
CA ALA A 375 -19.44 -30.41 41.51
C ALA A 375 -19.17 -31.75 42.21
N TYR A 376 -17.91 -32.05 42.53
CA TYR A 376 -17.55 -33.26 43.29
C TYR A 376 -18.10 -33.25 44.71
N GLU A 377 -18.02 -32.13 45.43
CA GLU A 377 -18.62 -31.99 46.76
C GLU A 377 -20.11 -32.33 46.74
N LYS A 378 -20.87 -31.78 45.78
CA LYS A 378 -22.31 -32.04 45.64
C LYS A 378 -22.63 -33.48 45.23
N LEU A 379 -21.75 -34.13 44.45
CA LEU A 379 -21.93 -35.53 44.06
C LEU A 379 -21.68 -36.47 45.23
N LEU A 380 -20.64 -36.22 46.03
CA LEU A 380 -20.31 -37.01 47.21
C LEU A 380 -21.36 -36.85 48.32
N ASN A 381 -21.84 -35.63 48.55
CA ASN A 381 -22.87 -35.33 49.57
C ASN A 381 -24.28 -35.78 49.18
N LYS A 382 -24.50 -36.28 47.95
CA LYS A 382 -25.78 -36.88 47.51
C LYS A 382 -25.87 -38.37 47.77
N ASN A 383 -24.73 -39.02 48.03
CA ASN A 383 -24.61 -40.47 48.22
C ASN A 383 -24.37 -40.88 49.69
N GLY A 384 -24.39 -39.91 50.62
CA GLY A 384 -24.51 -40.11 52.06
C GLY A 384 -25.82 -39.52 52.54
#